data_AF-A0A6I5ZE84-F1
#
_entry.id   AF-A0A6I5ZE84-F1
#
_cell.length_a   1.000
_cell.length_b   1.000
_cell.length_c   1.000
_cell.angle_alpha   90.00
_cell.angle_beta   90.00
_cell.angle_gamma   90.00
#
_symmetry.space_group_name_H-M   'P 1'
#
loop_
_entity.id
_entity.type
_entity.pdbx_description
1 polymer ?
#
loop_
_entity_poly.entity_id
_entity_poly.type
_entity_poly.pdbx_seq_one_letter_code
_entity_poly.pdbx_strand_id
1 'polypeptide(L)'
;MIEFGVRVHHLIATAAAAVFVVGSAGCSTDSGESPQPSSTAATETTHAPTAAPPVPQGSDGIDIERIEYLDPADADPAENWANLYLPAGDHGDGTVPLVTIIHGGGWESRAGAEQFDDMARDLAARGLAVYNVEYRRVGTGGGWPTTFHDVARALDHVPAIAEAHPQLSIDDELVIGHSAGAQLAVWAGTRHRLDDDEVGSRPAFGPSRVVSISGPLDMRYAVNHGNGRVIKQILGGTPEQVPDRYASVDPIQNLDPAMPVILFHGLADDDVDPDNSRHYTAAVRAAGGSAELHLVAGETHTSLVHRRSPAYEQILDRLSVVATTDLDRLRSE
;
A
#
# COMPACT_ATOMS: atom_id res chain seq x y z
N MET A 1 -31.11 2.30 -31.64
CA MET A 1 -32.09 1.40 -31.03
C MET A 1 -31.91 0.02 -31.63
N ILE A 2 -31.44 -0.93 -30.82
CA ILE A 2 -31.74 -2.38 -30.82
C ILE A 2 -30.90 -2.90 -29.64
N GLU A 3 -31.55 -3.06 -28.48
CA GLU A 3 -31.02 -3.75 -27.32
C GLU A 3 -31.09 -5.26 -27.53
N PHE A 4 -30.04 -5.98 -27.16
CA PHE A 4 -30.13 -7.42 -26.89
C PHE A 4 -29.55 -7.68 -25.51
N GLY A 5 -30.43 -7.69 -24.51
CA GLY A 5 -30.15 -8.21 -23.18
C GLY A 5 -30.29 -9.72 -23.17
N VAL A 6 -29.25 -10.43 -22.72
CA VAL A 6 -29.33 -11.85 -22.40
C VAL A 6 -28.99 -12.02 -20.91
N ARG A 7 -30.04 -12.29 -20.13
CA ARG A 7 -29.94 -12.73 -18.73
C ARG A 7 -29.58 -14.22 -18.71
N VAL A 8 -28.47 -14.58 -18.07
CA VAL A 8 -28.12 -15.98 -17.79
C VAL A 8 -28.72 -16.36 -16.43
N HIS A 9 -29.57 -17.38 -16.42
CA HIS A 9 -30.16 -17.98 -15.22
C HIS A 9 -29.17 -18.97 -14.57
N HIS A 10 -29.06 -18.91 -13.25
CA HIS A 10 -28.41 -19.92 -12.42
C HIS A 10 -29.13 -21.27 -12.53
N LEU A 11 -28.37 -22.34 -12.78
CA LEU A 11 -28.81 -23.72 -12.59
C LEU A 11 -28.15 -24.27 -11.33
N ILE A 12 -28.99 -24.62 -10.35
CA ILE A 12 -28.63 -25.34 -9.13
C ILE A 12 -28.45 -26.82 -9.49
N ALA A 13 -27.27 -27.38 -9.23
CA ALA A 13 -27.00 -28.81 -9.34
C ALA A 13 -26.79 -29.41 -7.95
N THR A 14 -27.80 -30.13 -7.48
CA THR A 14 -27.80 -31.01 -6.30
C THR A 14 -27.06 -32.30 -6.64
N ALA A 15 -26.06 -32.70 -5.85
CA ALA A 15 -25.44 -34.02 -5.95
C ALA A 15 -25.45 -34.73 -4.59
N ALA A 16 -25.94 -35.98 -4.64
CA ALA A 16 -26.30 -36.83 -3.52
C ALA A 16 -25.09 -37.43 -2.78
N ALA A 17 -25.23 -37.57 -1.46
CA ALA A 17 -24.31 -38.31 -0.60
C ALA A 17 -24.53 -39.83 -0.75
N ALA A 18 -23.44 -40.57 -0.97
CA ALA A 18 -23.42 -42.03 -0.92
C ALA A 18 -22.78 -42.50 0.39
N VAL A 19 -23.60 -43.19 1.20
CA VAL A 19 -23.22 -43.88 2.42
C VAL A 19 -22.62 -45.24 2.05
N PHE A 20 -21.43 -45.56 2.56
CA PHE A 20 -20.93 -46.93 2.63
C PHE A 20 -20.75 -47.33 4.10
N VAL A 21 -21.46 -48.39 4.49
CA VAL A 21 -21.29 -49.14 5.74
C VAL A 21 -20.92 -50.56 5.36
N VAL A 22 -19.99 -51.15 6.12
CA VAL A 22 -19.70 -52.58 6.45
C VAL A 22 -18.17 -52.65 6.63
N GLY A 23 -17.57 -53.26 7.65
CA GLY A 23 -18.03 -54.08 8.75
C GLY A 23 -16.78 -54.54 9.52
N SER A 24 -16.97 -54.80 10.81
CA SER A 24 -15.97 -55.02 11.84
C SER A 24 -15.50 -56.48 11.99
N ALA A 25 -14.21 -56.67 12.28
CA ALA A 25 -13.62 -57.72 13.12
C ALA A 25 -12.20 -57.22 13.49
N GLY A 26 -11.64 -57.30 14.69
CA GLY A 26 -11.96 -57.97 15.93
C GLY A 26 -10.65 -58.14 16.72
N CYS A 27 -10.54 -57.46 17.87
CA CYS A 27 -9.69 -57.69 19.04
C CYS A 27 -8.15 -57.88 18.91
N SER A 28 -7.39 -57.01 19.58
CA SER A 28 -6.58 -57.39 20.75
C SER A 28 -6.19 -56.16 21.57
N THR A 29 -6.26 -56.32 22.89
CA THR A 29 -6.12 -55.32 23.95
C THR A 29 -4.66 -54.95 24.21
N ASP A 30 -4.35 -53.66 24.32
CA ASP A 30 -3.29 -53.20 25.21
C ASP A 30 -3.66 -51.85 25.85
N SER A 31 -3.02 -51.63 26.98
CA SER A 31 -3.42 -50.88 28.14
C SER A 31 -2.99 -49.42 28.06
N GLY A 32 -3.85 -48.52 28.54
CA GLY A 32 -3.49 -47.28 29.24
C GLY A 32 -2.62 -46.24 28.50
N GLU A 33 -3.26 -45.17 28.04
CA GLU A 33 -3.04 -43.79 28.53
C GLU A 33 -3.80 -42.83 27.57
N SER A 34 -4.83 -42.15 28.05
CA SER A 34 -5.56 -41.16 27.26
C SER A 34 -4.70 -39.92 27.04
N PRO A 35 -4.46 -39.44 25.80
CA PRO A 35 -3.82 -38.15 25.61
C PRO A 35 -4.85 -37.06 25.92
N GLN A 36 -4.60 -36.30 26.98
CA GLN A 36 -5.29 -35.04 27.21
C GLN A 36 -5.03 -34.09 26.03
N PRO A 37 -6.00 -33.28 25.58
CA PRO A 37 -5.73 -32.21 24.64
C PRO A 37 -4.85 -31.18 25.34
N SER A 38 -3.60 -31.09 24.93
CA SER A 38 -2.71 -29.99 25.26
C SER A 38 -3.27 -28.72 24.60
N SER A 39 -4.06 -28.00 25.37
CA SER A 39 -4.38 -26.59 25.15
C SER A 39 -3.09 -25.78 25.21
N THR A 40 -2.36 -25.69 24.10
CA THR A 40 -1.45 -24.56 23.88
C THR A 40 -2.33 -23.36 23.59
N ALA A 41 -2.70 -22.65 24.66
CA ALA A 41 -3.17 -21.29 24.57
C ALA A 41 -2.19 -20.54 23.67
N ALA A 42 -2.69 -19.96 22.58
CA ALA A 42 -1.95 -18.94 21.86
C ALA A 42 -1.63 -17.87 22.90
N THR A 43 -0.35 -17.73 23.23
CA THR A 43 0.12 -16.60 24.03
C THR A 43 -0.17 -15.38 23.18
N GLU A 44 -1.27 -14.67 23.48
CA GLU A 44 -1.39 -13.27 23.13
C GLU A 44 -0.17 -12.59 23.76
N THR A 45 0.87 -12.40 22.96
CA THR A 45 1.91 -11.45 23.28
C THR A 45 1.23 -10.09 23.26
N THR A 46 0.80 -9.65 24.44
CA THR A 46 0.47 -8.26 24.69
C THR A 46 1.74 -7.46 24.36
N HIS A 47 1.79 -6.88 23.17
CA HIS A 47 2.76 -5.84 22.84
C HIS A 47 2.53 -4.72 23.84
N ALA A 48 3.50 -4.51 24.74
CA ALA A 48 3.53 -3.27 25.51
C ALA A 48 3.62 -2.13 24.49
N PRO A 49 2.86 -1.02 24.67
CA PRO A 49 2.91 0.10 23.74
C PRO A 49 4.35 0.59 23.69
N THR A 50 4.98 0.41 22.53
CA THR A 50 6.29 0.99 22.26
C THR A 50 6.03 2.47 22.01
N ALA A 51 6.74 3.39 22.66
CA ALA A 51 6.54 4.80 22.36
C ALA A 51 6.88 5.07 20.88
N ALA A 52 6.19 6.02 20.25
CA ALA A 52 6.51 6.44 18.90
C ALA A 52 7.99 6.82 18.79
N PRO A 53 8.65 6.56 17.64
CA PRO A 53 10.02 7.00 17.45
C PRO A 53 10.11 8.53 17.56
N PRO A 54 11.22 9.08 18.05
CA PRO A 54 11.39 10.52 18.18
C PRO A 54 11.27 11.20 16.81
N VAL A 55 10.72 12.42 16.79
CA VAL A 55 10.66 13.22 15.57
C VAL A 55 12.09 13.53 15.11
N PRO A 56 12.44 13.26 13.84
CA PRO A 56 13.74 13.64 13.28
C PRO A 56 13.95 15.14 13.45
N GLN A 57 15.17 15.55 13.80
CA GLN A 57 15.48 16.97 13.96
C GLN A 57 15.49 17.67 12.61
N GLY A 58 14.93 18.88 12.53
CA GLY A 58 15.07 19.76 11.38
C GLY A 58 16.55 20.10 11.14
N SER A 59 16.97 20.08 9.89
CA SER A 59 18.31 20.51 9.45
C SER A 59 18.26 20.97 8.00
N ASP A 60 19.28 21.71 7.56
CA ASP A 60 19.47 22.05 6.15
C ASP A 60 18.30 22.83 5.51
N GLY A 61 17.62 23.66 6.31
CA GLY A 61 16.47 24.42 5.85
C GLY A 61 15.21 23.58 5.65
N ILE A 62 15.04 22.53 6.46
CA ILE A 62 13.84 21.69 6.47
C ILE A 62 13.28 21.66 7.89
N ASP A 63 12.03 22.10 8.03
CA ASP A 63 11.26 21.97 9.26
C ASP A 63 10.53 20.62 9.27
N ILE A 64 10.48 19.96 10.42
CA ILE A 64 9.86 18.63 10.56
C ILE A 64 8.87 18.66 11.71
N GLU A 65 7.62 18.32 11.40
CA GLU A 65 6.52 18.26 12.34
C GLU A 65 5.93 16.85 12.40
N ARG A 66 5.47 16.43 13.58
CA ARG A 66 4.74 15.17 13.77
C ARG A 66 3.26 15.45 13.66
N ILE A 67 2.60 14.73 12.74
CA ILE A 67 1.16 14.77 12.53
C ILE A 67 0.53 13.47 13.06
N GLU A 68 -0.50 13.61 13.89
CA GLU A 68 -1.35 12.51 14.33
C GLU A 68 -2.65 12.56 13.52
N TYR A 69 -2.86 11.59 12.63
CA TYR A 69 -3.96 11.62 11.64
C TYR A 69 -5.21 10.85 12.09
N LEU A 70 -5.21 10.26 13.28
CA LEU A 70 -6.35 9.59 13.89
C LEU A 70 -6.74 10.27 15.20
N ASP A 71 -8.01 10.13 15.58
CA ASP A 71 -8.48 10.48 16.91
C ASP A 71 -7.73 9.60 17.95
N PRO A 72 -7.25 10.17 19.08
CA PRO A 72 -6.58 9.43 20.13
C PRO A 72 -7.34 8.20 20.67
N ALA A 73 -8.67 8.16 20.53
CA ALA A 73 -9.48 7.01 20.95
C ALA A 73 -9.28 5.78 20.03
N ASP A 74 -8.93 5.98 18.77
CA ASP A 74 -8.77 4.94 17.74
C ASP A 74 -7.31 4.67 17.38
N ALA A 75 -6.41 5.58 17.74
CA ALA A 75 -5.00 5.59 17.39
C ALA A 75 -4.16 4.66 18.27
N ASP A 76 -3.16 4.02 17.66
CA ASP A 76 -1.94 3.62 18.36
C ASP A 76 -0.87 4.69 18.08
N PRO A 77 -0.47 5.51 19.05
CA PRO A 77 0.48 6.62 18.80
C PRO A 77 1.85 6.14 18.33
N ALA A 78 2.19 4.86 18.50
CA ALA A 78 3.42 4.26 17.99
C ALA A 78 3.38 3.99 16.48
N GLU A 79 2.18 3.79 15.94
CA GLU A 79 1.93 3.25 14.60
C GLU A 79 1.05 4.16 13.74
N ASN A 80 0.39 5.16 14.33
CA ASN A 80 -0.53 6.06 13.66
C ASN A 80 -0.03 7.50 13.74
N TRP A 81 1.00 7.78 12.95
CA TRP A 81 1.58 9.10 12.84
C TRP A 81 2.22 9.32 11.47
N ALA A 82 2.53 10.56 11.16
CA ALA A 82 3.34 10.92 10.02
C ALA A 82 4.31 12.04 10.39
N ASN A 83 5.46 12.09 9.73
CA ASN A 83 6.33 13.27 9.81
C ASN A 83 6.08 14.12 8.56
N LEU A 84 5.74 15.39 8.75
CA LEU A 84 5.61 16.40 7.71
C LEU A 84 6.93 17.16 7.59
N TYR A 85 7.59 17.06 6.44
CA TYR A 85 8.82 17.76 6.11
C TYR A 85 8.45 18.97 5.25
N LEU A 86 8.80 20.16 5.71
CA LEU A 86 8.49 21.42 5.05
C LEU A 86 9.79 22.11 4.62
N PRO A 87 9.87 22.63 3.38
CA PRO A 87 10.96 23.51 3.00
C PRO A 87 10.88 24.77 3.85
N ALA A 88 11.97 25.13 4.54
CA ALA A 88 11.99 26.32 5.39
C ALA A 88 11.88 27.61 4.58
N GLY A 89 11.51 28.69 5.28
CA GLY A 89 11.34 30.03 4.70
C GLY A 89 9.88 30.39 4.42
N ASP A 90 9.69 31.62 3.96
CA ASP A 90 8.36 32.15 3.65
C ASP A 90 7.93 31.69 2.26
N HIS A 91 6.90 30.84 2.20
CA HIS A 91 6.26 30.40 0.96
C HIS A 91 4.88 31.04 0.86
N GLY A 92 4.45 31.33 -0.37
CA GLY A 92 3.09 31.83 -0.61
C GLY A 92 2.05 30.73 -0.43
N ASP A 93 0.80 31.13 -0.22
CA ASP A 93 -0.32 30.19 -0.14
C ASP A 93 -0.40 29.31 -1.41
N GLY A 94 -0.55 28.01 -1.22
CA GLY A 94 -0.68 27.03 -2.31
C GLY A 94 0.53 26.95 -3.25
N THR A 95 1.74 27.32 -2.81
CA THR A 95 2.94 27.32 -3.67
C THR A 95 3.84 26.10 -3.49
N VAL A 96 3.66 25.32 -2.43
CA VAL A 96 4.50 24.15 -2.10
C VAL A 96 3.73 22.86 -2.39
N PRO A 97 4.04 22.10 -3.46
CA PRO A 97 3.36 20.86 -3.75
C PRO A 97 3.57 19.81 -2.64
N LEU A 98 2.50 19.13 -2.26
CA LEU A 98 2.56 18.04 -1.29
C LEU A 98 2.87 16.70 -1.98
N VAL A 99 3.75 15.93 -1.35
CA VAL A 99 4.05 14.54 -1.68
C VAL A 99 3.80 13.67 -0.46
N THR A 100 2.96 12.64 -0.58
CA THR A 100 2.81 11.62 0.47
C THR A 100 3.70 10.42 0.17
N ILE A 101 4.42 9.92 1.17
CA ILE A 101 5.23 8.69 1.07
C ILE A 101 4.62 7.60 1.95
N ILE A 102 4.43 6.42 1.36
CA ILE A 102 3.99 5.21 2.05
C ILE A 102 5.11 4.17 1.97
N HIS A 103 5.67 3.83 3.12
CA HIS A 103 6.81 2.91 3.18
C HIS A 103 6.41 1.44 2.94
N GLY A 104 7.41 0.65 2.54
CA GLY A 104 7.31 -0.79 2.34
C GLY A 104 7.53 -1.60 3.61
N GLY A 105 8.08 -2.81 3.47
CA GLY A 105 8.30 -3.72 4.60
C GLY A 105 7.44 -4.98 4.58
N GLY A 106 6.75 -5.25 3.48
CA GLY A 106 5.87 -6.42 3.36
C GLY A 106 4.67 -6.39 4.31
N TRP A 107 4.21 -5.20 4.69
CA TRP A 107 3.15 -4.98 5.69
C TRP A 107 3.44 -5.62 7.06
N GLU A 108 4.69 -5.96 7.35
CA GLU A 108 5.12 -6.49 8.63
C GLU A 108 5.84 -5.42 9.44
N SER A 109 5.73 -5.49 10.76
CA SER A 109 6.44 -4.58 11.70
C SER A 109 7.95 -4.85 11.78
N ARG A 110 8.64 -4.84 10.63
CA ARG A 110 10.10 -4.96 10.47
C ARG A 110 10.75 -3.69 9.94
N ALA A 111 9.92 -2.75 9.50
CA ALA A 111 10.26 -1.54 8.78
C ALA A 111 9.18 -0.49 9.07
N GLY A 112 9.58 0.75 9.30
CA GLY A 112 8.68 1.88 9.46
C GLY A 112 9.00 3.04 8.52
N ALA A 113 8.27 4.13 8.70
CA ALA A 113 8.39 5.35 7.90
C ALA A 113 9.80 5.97 7.95
N GLU A 114 10.59 5.70 9.00
CA GLU A 114 11.97 6.20 9.14
C GLU A 114 12.90 5.80 7.99
N GLN A 115 12.59 4.72 7.26
CA GLN A 115 13.37 4.32 6.08
C GLN A 115 13.34 5.33 4.94
N PHE A 116 12.34 6.21 4.94
CA PHE A 116 12.14 7.24 3.94
C PHE A 116 12.56 8.64 4.41
N ASP A 117 13.16 8.77 5.61
CA ASP A 117 13.66 10.05 6.12
C ASP A 117 14.62 10.75 5.14
N ASP A 118 15.52 9.99 4.53
CA ASP A 118 16.48 10.51 3.55
C ASP A 118 15.78 11.03 2.28
N MET A 119 14.84 10.26 1.73
CA MET A 119 14.08 10.64 0.55
C MET A 119 13.17 11.84 0.83
N ALA A 120 12.52 11.87 2.00
CA ALA A 120 11.68 12.98 2.41
C ALA A 120 12.49 14.27 2.52
N ARG A 121 13.70 14.22 3.09
CA ARG A 121 14.60 15.37 3.14
C ARG A 121 15.07 15.82 1.75
N ASP A 122 15.42 14.87 0.87
CA ASP A 122 15.88 15.23 -0.48
C ASP A 122 14.77 15.89 -1.30
N LEU A 123 13.54 15.39 -1.22
CA LEU A 123 12.38 16.00 -1.87
C LEU A 123 12.05 17.36 -1.24
N ALA A 124 12.16 17.50 0.08
CA ALA A 124 11.98 18.78 0.76
C ALA A 124 13.03 19.83 0.35
N ALA A 125 14.30 19.43 0.23
CA ALA A 125 15.37 20.27 -0.30
C ALA A 125 15.14 20.69 -1.76
N ARG A 126 14.29 19.96 -2.49
CA ARG A 126 13.85 20.27 -3.87
C ARG A 126 12.58 21.13 -3.91
N GLY A 127 12.12 21.65 -2.77
CA GLY A 127 11.00 22.59 -2.67
C GLY A 127 9.62 21.95 -2.57
N LEU A 128 9.54 20.67 -2.20
CA LEU A 128 8.28 19.94 -1.99
C LEU A 128 7.99 19.81 -0.50
N ALA A 129 6.72 19.75 -0.10
CA ALA A 129 6.36 19.27 1.22
C ALA A 129 6.23 17.75 1.17
N VAL A 130 6.67 17.05 2.22
CA VAL A 130 6.58 15.58 2.27
C VAL A 130 5.82 15.11 3.50
N TYR A 131 4.74 14.39 3.30
CA TYR A 131 3.96 13.71 4.34
C TYR A 131 4.37 12.22 4.38
N ASN A 132 5.29 11.87 5.29
CA ASN A 132 5.84 10.51 5.40
C ASN A 132 5.07 9.71 6.45
N VAL A 133 4.25 8.74 6.01
CA VAL A 133 3.20 8.10 6.82
C VAL A 133 3.66 6.78 7.42
N GLU A 134 3.50 6.63 8.74
CA GLU A 134 3.50 5.36 9.46
C GLU A 134 2.06 4.86 9.64
N TYR A 135 1.84 3.55 9.58
CA TYR A 135 0.50 2.93 9.66
C TYR A 135 0.59 1.56 10.32
N ARG A 136 -0.42 1.06 11.04
CA ARG A 136 -0.32 -0.26 11.72
C ARG A 136 -0.06 -1.39 10.72
N ARG A 137 0.86 -2.27 11.09
CA ARG A 137 1.34 -3.40 10.28
C ARG A 137 0.99 -4.73 10.96
N VAL A 138 1.13 -5.83 10.23
CA VAL A 138 1.01 -7.15 10.85
C VAL A 138 2.11 -7.31 11.90
N GLY A 139 1.69 -7.65 13.12
CA GLY A 139 2.53 -7.67 14.33
C GLY A 139 2.28 -6.51 15.28
N THR A 140 1.71 -5.39 14.81
CA THR A 140 1.41 -4.19 15.61
C THR A 140 -0.07 -3.78 15.51
N GLY A 141 -0.97 -4.77 15.45
CA GLY A 141 -2.42 -4.53 15.36
C GLY A 141 -2.95 -4.20 13.96
N GLY A 142 -2.09 -4.19 12.94
CA GLY A 142 -2.46 -4.08 11.54
C GLY A 142 -2.92 -5.41 10.93
N GLY A 143 -2.89 -5.50 9.60
CA GLY A 143 -3.51 -6.59 8.85
C GLY A 143 -4.82 -6.15 8.20
N TRP A 144 -5.52 -7.09 7.57
CA TRP A 144 -6.87 -6.83 7.07
C TRP A 144 -7.88 -6.64 8.21
N PRO A 145 -8.72 -5.58 8.19
CA PRO A 145 -8.71 -4.42 7.29
C PRO A 145 -7.93 -3.21 7.86
N THR A 146 -7.44 -3.29 9.10
CA THR A 146 -6.85 -2.17 9.86
C THR A 146 -5.76 -1.42 9.10
N THR A 147 -4.80 -2.10 8.46
CA THR A 147 -3.72 -1.43 7.71
C THR A 147 -4.27 -0.55 6.59
N PHE A 148 -5.29 -1.03 5.88
CA PHE A 148 -5.92 -0.29 4.78
C PHE A 148 -6.72 0.89 5.32
N HIS A 149 -7.42 0.72 6.47
CA HIS A 149 -8.09 1.83 7.13
C HIS A 149 -7.13 2.91 7.60
N ASP A 150 -5.98 2.55 8.17
CA ASP A 150 -5.00 3.51 8.65
C ASP A 150 -4.46 4.37 7.50
N VAL A 151 -4.06 3.74 6.40
CA VAL A 151 -3.57 4.45 5.21
C VAL A 151 -4.67 5.33 4.60
N ALA A 152 -5.90 4.81 4.50
CA ALA A 152 -7.04 5.58 4.01
C ALA A 152 -7.27 6.84 4.87
N ARG A 153 -7.22 6.70 6.20
CA ARG A 153 -7.41 7.81 7.14
C ARG A 153 -6.25 8.79 7.13
N ALA A 154 -5.01 8.34 6.95
CA ALA A 154 -3.86 9.22 6.79
C ALA A 154 -4.02 10.13 5.57
N LEU A 155 -4.44 9.57 4.43
CA LEU A 155 -4.73 10.36 3.23
C LEU A 155 -5.95 11.26 3.38
N ASP A 156 -7.02 10.76 4.01
CA ASP A 156 -8.22 11.56 4.28
C ASP A 156 -7.95 12.73 5.25
N HIS A 157 -6.79 12.76 5.92
CA HIS A 157 -6.35 13.85 6.79
C HIS A 157 -5.63 14.98 6.04
N VAL A 158 -5.21 14.77 4.78
CA VAL A 158 -4.51 15.77 3.95
C VAL A 158 -5.21 17.14 3.90
N PRO A 159 -6.56 17.24 3.78
CA PRO A 159 -7.25 18.53 3.81
C PRO A 159 -7.03 19.31 5.12
N ALA A 160 -6.96 18.62 6.26
CA ALA A 160 -6.70 19.26 7.55
C ALA A 160 -5.25 19.74 7.68
N ILE A 161 -4.31 19.00 7.08
CA ILE A 161 -2.90 19.43 6.98
C ILE A 161 -2.81 20.70 6.12
N ALA A 162 -3.47 20.74 4.97
CA ALA A 162 -3.47 21.92 4.11
C ALA A 162 -4.15 23.15 4.76
N GLU A 163 -5.17 22.94 5.60
CA GLU A 163 -5.78 24.02 6.40
C GLU A 163 -4.79 24.58 7.44
N ALA A 164 -4.01 23.72 8.09
CA ALA A 164 -2.98 24.13 9.07
C ALA A 164 -1.73 24.75 8.41
N HIS A 165 -1.44 24.37 7.17
CA HIS A 165 -0.26 24.80 6.41
C HIS A 165 -0.69 25.38 5.05
N PRO A 166 -1.15 26.66 5.01
CA PRO A 166 -1.75 27.25 3.82
C PRO A 166 -0.79 27.37 2.63
N GLN A 167 0.52 27.25 2.86
CA GLN A 167 1.52 27.18 1.79
C GLN A 167 1.42 25.90 0.93
N LEU A 168 0.76 24.85 1.42
CA LEU A 168 0.64 23.57 0.73
C LEU A 168 -0.34 23.64 -0.44
N SER A 169 0.07 23.06 -1.57
CA SER A 169 -0.79 22.76 -2.71
C SER A 169 -1.08 21.26 -2.73
N ILE A 170 -2.36 20.90 -2.63
CA ILE A 170 -2.84 19.51 -2.59
C ILE A 170 -3.68 19.10 -3.81
N ASP A 171 -3.99 20.04 -4.70
CA ASP A 171 -4.82 19.78 -5.90
C ASP A 171 -4.17 18.74 -6.83
N ASP A 172 -2.84 18.71 -6.85
CA ASP A 172 -2.01 17.86 -7.69
C ASP A 172 -1.10 16.92 -6.88
N GLU A 173 -1.53 16.53 -5.68
CA GLU A 173 -0.72 15.70 -4.78
C GLU A 173 -0.23 14.41 -5.45
N LEU A 174 1.06 14.14 -5.26
CA LEU A 174 1.72 12.89 -5.62
C LEU A 174 1.79 11.96 -4.40
N VAL A 175 1.29 10.72 -4.55
CA VAL A 175 1.56 9.65 -3.57
C VAL A 175 2.63 8.73 -4.13
N ILE A 176 3.69 8.53 -3.35
CA ILE A 176 4.79 7.61 -3.63
C ILE A 176 4.67 6.43 -2.69
N GLY A 177 4.83 5.23 -3.21
CA GLY A 177 4.98 4.05 -2.38
C GLY A 177 6.13 3.16 -2.81
N HIS A 178 6.68 2.42 -1.86
CA HIS A 178 7.65 1.36 -2.11
C HIS A 178 7.12 -0.01 -1.68
N SER A 179 7.30 -1.05 -2.51
CA SER A 179 6.94 -2.43 -2.15
C SER A 179 5.48 -2.52 -1.69
N ALA A 180 5.23 -3.00 -0.47
CA ALA A 180 3.92 -2.96 0.19
C ALA A 180 3.25 -1.57 0.14
N GLY A 181 4.01 -0.50 0.37
CA GLY A 181 3.53 0.88 0.28
C GLY A 181 3.20 1.30 -1.15
N ALA A 182 3.87 0.74 -2.17
CA ALA A 182 3.52 1.00 -3.57
C ALA A 182 2.16 0.41 -3.94
N GLN A 183 1.84 -0.79 -3.44
CA GLN A 183 0.50 -1.35 -3.57
C GLN A 183 -0.54 -0.45 -2.88
N LEU A 184 -0.27 -0.02 -1.65
CA LEU A 184 -1.15 0.88 -0.89
C LEU A 184 -1.36 2.23 -1.60
N ALA A 185 -0.31 2.82 -2.17
CA ALA A 185 -0.36 4.07 -2.92
C ALA A 185 -1.23 3.96 -4.19
N VAL A 186 -1.06 2.89 -4.97
CA VAL A 186 -1.85 2.70 -6.20
C VAL A 186 -3.31 2.36 -5.86
N TRP A 187 -3.56 1.53 -4.84
CA TRP A 187 -4.90 1.30 -4.33
C TRP A 187 -5.56 2.59 -3.82
N ALA A 188 -4.81 3.43 -3.11
CA ALA A 188 -5.33 4.70 -2.61
C ALA A 188 -5.83 5.63 -3.73
N GLY A 189 -5.15 5.63 -4.88
CA GLY A 189 -5.57 6.39 -6.06
C GLY A 189 -6.91 5.96 -6.66
N THR A 190 -7.40 4.76 -6.34
CA THR A 190 -8.61 4.19 -6.93
C THR A 190 -9.78 4.11 -5.95
N ARG A 191 -9.57 4.52 -4.69
CA ARG A 191 -10.58 4.52 -3.59
C ARG A 191 -11.89 5.20 -3.93
N HIS A 192 -11.87 6.23 -4.78
CA HIS A 192 -13.06 6.97 -5.21
C HIS A 192 -13.99 6.17 -6.14
N ARG A 193 -13.54 5.00 -6.60
CA ARG A 193 -14.31 4.07 -7.46
C ARG A 193 -14.86 2.86 -6.71
N LEU A 194 -14.46 2.69 -5.44
CA LEU A 194 -14.89 1.58 -4.60
C LEU A 194 -16.37 1.74 -4.21
N ASP A 195 -17.05 0.62 -4.02
CA ASP A 195 -18.40 0.58 -3.49
C ASP A 195 -18.43 1.01 -2.01
N ASP A 196 -19.57 1.53 -1.53
CA ASP A 196 -19.70 2.16 -0.20
C ASP A 196 -19.33 1.26 0.99
N ASP A 197 -19.41 -0.06 0.83
CA ASP A 197 -19.10 -1.06 1.85
C ASP A 197 -17.67 -1.62 1.78
N GLU A 198 -16.89 -1.22 0.77
CA GLU A 198 -15.50 -1.63 0.62
C GLU A 198 -14.55 -0.89 1.57
N VAL A 199 -13.41 -1.52 1.85
CA VAL A 199 -12.39 -0.93 2.72
C VAL A 199 -11.85 0.36 2.09
N GLY A 200 -11.80 1.44 2.87
CA GLY A 200 -11.27 2.72 2.41
C GLY A 200 -12.16 3.48 1.42
N SER A 201 -13.40 3.05 1.16
CA SER A 201 -14.35 3.78 0.31
C SER A 201 -14.71 5.18 0.85
N ARG A 202 -15.37 5.99 0.02
CA ARG A 202 -15.79 7.38 0.33
C ARG A 202 -14.62 8.26 0.84
N PRO A 203 -13.53 8.36 0.07
CA PRO A 203 -12.39 9.18 0.46
C PRO A 203 -12.78 10.65 0.67
N ALA A 204 -12.26 11.27 1.74
CA ALA A 204 -12.34 12.72 1.91
C ALA A 204 -11.32 13.43 1.01
N PHE A 205 -10.28 12.70 0.60
CA PHE A 205 -9.21 13.18 -0.24
C PHE A 205 -8.72 12.06 -1.18
N GLY A 206 -8.48 12.39 -2.45
CA GLY A 206 -7.97 11.45 -3.45
C GLY A 206 -6.74 12.04 -4.12
N PRO A 207 -5.63 11.28 -4.22
CA PRO A 207 -4.43 11.78 -4.88
C PRO A 207 -4.65 11.93 -6.39
N SER A 208 -3.89 12.82 -7.02
CA SER A 208 -4.04 13.10 -8.46
C SER A 208 -3.10 12.29 -9.34
N ARG A 209 -2.03 11.73 -8.74
CA ARG A 209 -0.99 10.95 -9.42
C ARG A 209 -0.28 10.02 -8.44
N VAL A 210 0.22 8.89 -8.95
CA VAL A 210 0.90 7.88 -8.11
C VAL A 210 2.24 7.47 -8.71
N VAL A 211 3.25 7.31 -7.85
CA VAL A 211 4.50 6.62 -8.18
C VAL A 211 4.60 5.33 -7.38
N SER A 212 4.78 4.21 -8.08
CA SER A 212 5.02 2.89 -7.50
C SER A 212 6.49 2.49 -7.69
N ILE A 213 7.21 2.24 -6.61
CA ILE A 213 8.58 1.71 -6.62
C ILE A 213 8.55 0.24 -6.16
N SER A 214 8.81 -0.71 -7.06
CA SER A 214 8.83 -2.16 -6.79
C SER A 214 7.55 -2.72 -6.15
N GLY A 215 6.37 -2.25 -6.56
CA GLY A 215 5.08 -2.65 -5.98
C GLY A 215 4.52 -3.98 -6.49
N PRO A 216 3.89 -4.80 -5.62
CA PRO A 216 3.06 -5.94 -6.01
C PRO A 216 1.64 -5.45 -6.39
N LEU A 217 1.52 -4.92 -7.60
CA LEU A 217 0.30 -4.35 -8.19
C LEU A 217 -0.62 -5.38 -8.87
N ASP A 218 -0.14 -6.61 -9.10
CA ASP A 218 -0.93 -7.82 -9.36
C ASP A 218 -0.71 -8.77 -8.18
N MET A 219 -1.54 -8.63 -7.15
CA MET A 219 -1.36 -9.36 -5.89
C MET A 219 -1.60 -10.86 -6.08
N ARG A 220 -2.55 -11.25 -6.93
CA ARG A 220 -2.83 -12.67 -7.23
C ARG A 220 -1.65 -13.35 -7.91
N TYR A 221 -0.97 -12.68 -8.84
CA TYR A 221 0.27 -13.17 -9.45
C TYR A 221 1.41 -13.23 -8.42
N ALA A 222 1.58 -12.18 -7.62
CA ALA A 222 2.66 -12.08 -6.63
C ALA A 222 2.60 -13.13 -5.52
N VAL A 223 1.41 -13.67 -5.20
CA VAL A 223 1.27 -14.80 -4.27
C VAL A 223 2.12 -16.02 -4.70
N ASN A 224 2.35 -16.19 -6.00
CA ASN A 224 3.08 -17.34 -6.55
C ASN A 224 4.46 -16.99 -7.15
N HIS A 225 4.79 -15.70 -7.29
CA HIS A 225 6.00 -15.22 -7.99
C HIS A 225 6.75 -14.17 -7.16
N GLY A 226 7.15 -14.56 -5.95
CA GLY A 226 7.82 -13.69 -5.00
C GLY A 226 7.51 -14.08 -3.56
N ASN A 227 7.54 -13.13 -2.64
CA ASN A 227 7.22 -13.37 -1.24
C ASN A 227 5.71 -13.46 -0.96
N GLY A 228 5.04 -14.46 -1.53
CA GLY A 228 3.58 -14.63 -1.38
C GLY A 228 3.10 -14.86 0.06
N ARG A 229 4.00 -15.19 1.01
CA ARG A 229 3.69 -15.31 2.44
C ARG A 229 3.13 -13.99 2.98
N VAL A 230 3.80 -12.87 2.70
CA VAL A 230 3.39 -11.58 3.26
C VAL A 230 2.03 -11.12 2.72
N ILE A 231 1.74 -11.40 1.44
CA ILE A 231 0.44 -11.10 0.82
C ILE A 231 -0.69 -11.90 1.46
N LYS A 232 -0.48 -13.21 1.65
CA LYS A 232 -1.46 -14.06 2.34
C LYS A 232 -1.69 -13.62 3.77
N GLN A 233 -0.66 -13.10 4.43
CA GLN A 233 -0.72 -12.67 5.82
C GLN A 233 -1.46 -11.34 5.98
N ILE A 234 -1.16 -10.32 5.15
CA ILE A 234 -1.86 -9.03 5.18
C ILE A 234 -3.35 -9.19 4.85
N LEU A 235 -3.71 -10.03 3.88
CA LEU A 235 -5.11 -10.27 3.50
C LEU A 235 -5.81 -11.35 4.34
N GLY A 236 -5.07 -12.09 5.18
CA GLY A 236 -5.61 -13.16 6.04
C GLY A 236 -6.08 -14.40 5.29
N GLY A 237 -5.52 -14.70 4.11
CA GLY A 237 -5.84 -15.90 3.32
C GLY A 237 -5.25 -15.90 1.91
N THR A 238 -5.35 -17.05 1.22
CA THR A 238 -5.03 -17.16 -0.21
C THR A 238 -6.10 -16.48 -1.09
N PRO A 239 -5.81 -16.22 -2.38
CA PRO A 239 -6.80 -15.66 -3.31
C PRO A 239 -8.07 -16.49 -3.47
N GLU A 240 -8.04 -17.79 -3.16
CA GLU A 240 -9.18 -18.70 -3.17
C GLU A 240 -9.96 -18.68 -1.84
N GLN A 241 -9.29 -18.38 -0.72
CA GLN A 241 -9.90 -18.35 0.60
C GLN A 241 -10.61 -17.03 0.88
N VAL A 242 -10.04 -15.91 0.41
CA VAL A 242 -10.55 -14.56 0.65
C VAL A 242 -10.64 -13.73 -0.64
N PRO A 243 -11.31 -14.23 -1.70
CA PRO A 243 -11.30 -13.59 -3.02
C PRO A 243 -11.78 -12.13 -2.99
N ASP A 244 -12.79 -11.81 -2.18
CA ASP A 244 -13.35 -10.46 -2.08
C ASP A 244 -12.33 -9.46 -1.51
N ARG A 245 -11.43 -9.90 -0.61
CA ARG A 245 -10.37 -9.03 -0.06
C ARG A 245 -9.33 -8.67 -1.12
N TYR A 246 -8.95 -9.64 -1.96
CA TYR A 246 -8.06 -9.36 -3.10
C TYR A 246 -8.77 -8.42 -4.08
N ALA A 247 -10.02 -8.70 -4.44
CA ALA A 247 -10.78 -7.87 -5.35
C ALA A 247 -10.89 -6.40 -4.87
N SER A 248 -10.95 -6.16 -3.55
CA SER A 248 -11.09 -4.82 -2.98
C SER A 248 -9.81 -3.98 -2.95
N VAL A 249 -8.62 -4.61 -2.92
CA VAL A 249 -7.35 -3.87 -2.74
C VAL A 249 -6.24 -4.20 -3.74
N ASP A 250 -6.44 -5.20 -4.60
CA ASP A 250 -5.48 -5.54 -5.65
C ASP A 250 -5.52 -4.48 -6.78
N PRO A 251 -4.44 -3.71 -7.01
CA PRO A 251 -4.46 -2.61 -7.95
C PRO A 251 -4.86 -3.02 -9.37
N ILE A 252 -4.40 -4.18 -9.87
CA ILE A 252 -4.73 -4.63 -11.23
C ILE A 252 -6.22 -4.99 -11.39
N GLN A 253 -6.92 -5.26 -10.29
CA GLN A 253 -8.36 -5.52 -10.27
C GLN A 253 -9.18 -4.22 -10.14
N ASN A 254 -8.55 -3.12 -9.75
CA ASN A 254 -9.17 -1.82 -9.46
C ASN A 254 -8.60 -0.69 -10.32
N LEU A 255 -8.46 -0.91 -11.63
CA LEU A 255 -7.86 0.08 -12.52
C LEU A 255 -8.70 1.36 -12.61
N ASP A 256 -8.02 2.50 -12.58
CA ASP A 256 -8.57 3.78 -13.03
C ASP A 256 -7.73 4.34 -14.20
N PRO A 257 -8.25 4.31 -15.43
CA PRO A 257 -7.55 4.88 -16.59
C PRO A 257 -7.25 6.37 -16.49
N ALA A 258 -7.97 7.13 -15.63
CA ALA A 258 -7.75 8.56 -15.44
C ALA A 258 -6.59 8.89 -14.49
N MET A 259 -6.12 7.91 -13.72
CA MET A 259 -5.03 8.03 -12.76
C MET A 259 -3.68 7.76 -13.44
N PRO A 260 -2.80 8.76 -13.62
CA PRO A 260 -1.47 8.50 -14.13
C PRO A 260 -0.63 7.76 -13.07
N VAL A 261 0.00 6.65 -13.50
CA VAL A 261 0.88 5.85 -12.65
C VAL A 261 2.27 5.75 -13.26
N ILE A 262 3.28 6.21 -12.52
CA ILE A 262 4.69 6.04 -12.90
C ILE A 262 5.27 4.91 -12.05
N LEU A 263 5.96 3.97 -12.70
CA LEU A 263 6.48 2.76 -12.07
C LEU A 263 7.99 2.70 -12.22
N PHE A 264 8.69 2.45 -11.11
CA PHE A 264 10.10 2.08 -11.11
C PHE A 264 10.23 0.65 -10.58
N HIS A 265 11.00 -0.19 -11.26
CA HIS A 265 11.23 -1.56 -10.81
C HIS A 265 12.66 -2.01 -11.14
N GLY A 266 13.37 -2.55 -10.15
CA GLY A 266 14.72 -3.06 -10.33
C GLY A 266 14.72 -4.41 -11.06
N LEU A 267 15.56 -4.60 -12.07
CA LEU A 267 15.62 -5.89 -12.80
C LEU A 267 16.32 -7.01 -12.00
N ALA A 268 16.95 -6.68 -10.87
CA ALA A 268 17.52 -7.64 -9.94
C ALA A 268 16.71 -7.72 -8.63
N ASP A 269 15.43 -7.32 -8.66
CA ASP A 269 14.47 -7.50 -7.57
C ASP A 269 14.15 -8.99 -7.39
N ASP A 270 14.43 -9.53 -6.21
CA ASP A 270 14.19 -10.92 -5.82
C ASP A 270 13.05 -11.09 -4.80
N ASP A 271 12.45 -9.99 -4.37
CA ASP A 271 11.31 -9.98 -3.42
C ASP A 271 9.97 -9.84 -4.17
N VAL A 272 9.91 -8.93 -5.14
CA VAL A 272 8.75 -8.71 -6.03
C VAL A 272 9.23 -8.86 -7.48
N ASP A 273 8.62 -9.78 -8.22
CA ASP A 273 8.99 -10.00 -9.62
C ASP A 273 8.69 -8.74 -10.47
N PRO A 274 9.64 -8.23 -11.28
CA PRO A 274 9.42 -7.09 -12.18
C PRO A 274 8.28 -7.28 -13.18
N ASP A 275 7.92 -8.52 -13.51
CA ASP A 275 6.76 -8.81 -14.34
C ASP A 275 5.45 -8.35 -13.69
N ASN A 276 5.42 -8.17 -12.37
CA ASN A 276 4.29 -7.58 -11.67
C ASN A 276 3.98 -6.15 -12.16
N SER A 277 5.02 -5.29 -12.25
CA SER A 277 4.86 -3.95 -12.81
C SER A 277 4.57 -3.99 -14.31
N ARG A 278 5.12 -4.95 -15.06
CA ARG A 278 4.76 -5.13 -16.49
C ARG A 278 3.30 -5.47 -16.68
N HIS A 279 2.75 -6.39 -15.89
CA HIS A 279 1.34 -6.78 -15.95
C HIS A 279 0.44 -5.59 -15.69
N TYR A 280 0.70 -4.84 -14.61
CA TYR A 280 -0.07 -3.65 -14.27
C TYR A 280 0.00 -2.58 -15.38
N THR A 281 1.21 -2.25 -15.87
CA THR A 281 1.38 -1.28 -16.97
C THR A 281 0.64 -1.72 -18.23
N ALA A 282 0.71 -3.01 -18.59
CA ALA A 282 -0.01 -3.54 -19.74
C ALA A 282 -1.53 -3.44 -19.57
N ALA A 283 -2.04 -3.73 -18.37
CA ALA A 283 -3.46 -3.67 -18.05
C ALA A 283 -4.01 -2.23 -18.09
N VAL A 284 -3.31 -1.25 -17.49
CA VAL A 284 -3.67 0.17 -17.55
C VAL A 284 -3.71 0.66 -19.00
N ARG A 285 -2.66 0.37 -19.79
CA ARG A 285 -2.60 0.77 -21.20
C ARG A 285 -3.69 0.11 -22.04
N ALA A 286 -4.01 -1.16 -21.79
CA ALA A 286 -5.12 -1.85 -22.46
C ALA A 286 -6.48 -1.25 -22.11
N ALA A 287 -6.63 -0.69 -20.90
CA ALA A 287 -7.80 0.06 -20.48
C ALA A 287 -7.83 1.53 -20.97
N GLY A 288 -6.79 1.96 -21.72
CA GLY A 288 -6.68 3.31 -22.27
C GLY A 288 -6.14 4.37 -21.30
N GLY A 289 -5.54 3.96 -20.18
CA GLY A 289 -4.93 4.86 -19.20
C GLY A 289 -3.45 5.13 -19.46
N SER A 290 -2.87 6.04 -18.66
CA SER A 290 -1.43 6.36 -18.69
C SER A 290 -0.67 5.58 -17.61
N ALA A 291 0.30 4.79 -18.05
CA ALA A 291 1.25 4.12 -17.19
C ALA A 291 2.66 4.17 -17.82
N GLU A 292 3.61 4.76 -17.10
CA GLU A 292 5.02 4.83 -17.48
C GLU A 292 5.82 3.82 -16.65
N LEU A 293 6.58 2.95 -17.30
CA LEU A 293 7.37 1.92 -16.61
C LEU A 293 8.86 2.09 -16.89
N HIS A 294 9.62 2.33 -15.83
CA HIS A 294 11.08 2.36 -15.79
C HIS A 294 11.61 1.07 -15.17
N LEU A 295 12.25 0.25 -15.99
CA LEU A 295 12.95 -0.96 -15.54
C LEU A 295 14.43 -0.65 -15.40
N VAL A 296 14.96 -0.77 -14.18
CA VAL A 296 16.29 -0.28 -13.84
C VAL A 296 17.25 -1.45 -13.70
N ALA A 297 18.21 -1.53 -14.62
CA ALA A 297 19.16 -2.65 -14.69
C ALA A 297 20.10 -2.67 -13.49
N GLY A 298 20.25 -3.85 -12.87
CA GLY A 298 21.17 -4.08 -11.74
C GLY A 298 20.66 -3.59 -10.38
N GLU A 299 19.52 -2.89 -10.34
CA GLU A 299 18.88 -2.46 -9.09
C GLU A 299 18.06 -3.61 -8.48
N THR A 300 18.12 -3.72 -7.15
CA THR A 300 17.41 -4.71 -6.33
C THR A 300 16.15 -4.11 -5.72
N HIS A 301 15.42 -4.91 -4.93
CA HIS A 301 14.16 -4.51 -4.31
C HIS A 301 14.23 -3.20 -3.51
N THR A 302 15.31 -3.00 -2.75
CA THR A 302 15.47 -1.84 -1.87
C THR A 302 16.45 -0.81 -2.40
N SER A 303 17.27 -1.13 -3.40
CA SER A 303 18.32 -0.20 -3.82
C SER A 303 17.74 1.09 -4.40
N LEU A 304 16.62 1.03 -5.12
CA LEU A 304 15.95 2.18 -5.74
C LEU A 304 15.55 3.29 -4.76
N VAL A 305 15.36 2.97 -3.48
CA VAL A 305 14.97 3.96 -2.44
C VAL A 305 16.14 4.37 -1.54
N HIS A 306 17.37 3.97 -1.88
CA HIS A 306 18.56 4.28 -1.10
C HIS A 306 19.54 5.15 -1.88
N ARG A 307 20.09 6.18 -1.21
CA ARG A 307 21.12 7.11 -1.75
C ARG A 307 22.35 6.44 -2.37
N ARG A 308 22.62 5.17 -2.04
CA ARG A 308 23.76 4.41 -2.60
C ARG A 308 23.49 3.85 -4.00
N SER A 309 22.24 3.83 -4.44
CA SER A 309 21.89 3.39 -5.78
C SER A 309 22.38 4.42 -6.82
N PRO A 310 23.00 3.98 -7.92
CA PRO A 310 23.31 4.88 -9.04
C PRO A 310 22.06 5.48 -9.71
N ALA A 311 20.88 4.88 -9.51
CA ALA A 311 19.61 5.38 -10.04
C ALA A 311 18.90 6.39 -9.12
N TYR A 312 19.33 6.53 -7.87
CA TYR A 312 18.60 7.28 -6.84
C TYR A 312 18.35 8.75 -7.22
N GLU A 313 19.39 9.48 -7.66
CA GLU A 313 19.21 10.89 -8.06
C GLU A 313 18.29 11.04 -9.29
N GLN A 314 18.37 10.11 -10.25
CA GLN A 314 17.48 10.11 -11.40
C GLN A 314 16.02 9.88 -10.99
N ILE A 315 15.79 9.01 -10.00
CA ILE A 315 14.46 8.77 -9.43
C ILE A 315 13.97 10.03 -8.73
N LEU A 316 14.77 10.65 -7.85
CA LEU A 316 14.42 11.91 -7.20
C LEU A 316 14.08 13.03 -8.21
N ASP A 317 14.88 13.16 -9.27
CA ASP A 317 14.60 14.11 -10.35
C ASP A 317 13.23 13.84 -10.99
N ARG A 318 12.93 12.58 -11.32
CA ARG A 318 11.63 12.22 -11.90
C ARG A 318 10.49 12.43 -10.91
N LEU A 319 10.65 12.11 -9.63
CA LEU A 319 9.67 12.37 -8.59
C LEU A 319 9.34 13.86 -8.48
N SER A 320 10.35 14.74 -8.45
CA SER A 320 10.14 16.19 -8.43
C SER A 320 9.45 16.72 -9.69
N VAL A 321 9.81 16.19 -10.85
CA VAL A 321 9.12 16.53 -12.11
C VAL A 321 7.67 16.07 -12.06
N VAL A 322 7.40 14.84 -11.64
CA VAL A 322 6.02 14.32 -11.53
C VAL A 322 5.21 15.14 -10.54
N ALA A 323 5.76 15.54 -9.40
CA ALA A 323 5.06 16.34 -8.39
C ALA A 323 4.69 17.76 -8.87
N THR A 324 5.35 18.28 -9.90
CA THR A 324 5.19 19.67 -10.37
C THR A 324 4.67 19.80 -11.80
N THR A 325 4.52 18.68 -12.52
CA THR A 325 4.05 18.68 -13.91
C THR A 325 2.53 18.89 -13.96
N ASP A 326 2.04 19.58 -14.98
CA ASP A 326 0.61 19.67 -15.24
C ASP A 326 -0.03 18.27 -15.44
N LEU A 327 -1.20 18.03 -14.85
CA LEU A 327 -1.82 16.71 -14.83
C LEU A 327 -2.21 16.22 -16.23
N ASP A 328 -2.69 17.11 -17.11
CA ASP A 328 -3.06 16.74 -18.48
C ASP A 328 -1.84 16.35 -19.29
N ARG A 329 -0.69 17.00 -19.03
CA ARG A 329 0.59 16.58 -19.61
C ARG A 329 0.98 15.18 -19.14
N LEU A 330 0.91 14.87 -17.84
CA LEU A 330 1.23 13.52 -17.35
C LEU A 330 0.34 12.44 -17.96
N ARG A 331 -0.95 12.72 -18.13
CA ARG A 331 -1.89 11.79 -18.77
C ARG A 331 -1.62 11.55 -20.26
N SER A 332 -0.84 12.41 -20.90
CA SER A 332 -0.50 12.31 -22.32
C SER A 332 0.83 11.62 -22.62
N GLU A 333 1.64 11.35 -21.58
CA GLU A 333 2.90 10.59 -21.64
C GLU A 333 2.62 9.07 -21.58
#